data_AF-A0A948BL44-F1
#
_entry.id   AF-A0A948BL44-F1
#
_cell.length_a   1.000
_cell.length_b   1.000
_cell.length_c   1.000
_cell.angle_alpha   90.00
_cell.angle_beta   90.00
_cell.angle_gamma   90.00
#
_symmetry.space_group_name_H-M   'P 1'
#
loop_
_entity.id
_entity.type
_entity.pdbx_description
1 polymer ?
#
loop_
_entity_poly.entity_id
_entity_poly.type
_entity_poly.pdbx_seq_one_letter_code
_entity_poly.pdbx_strand_id
1 'polypeptide(L)'
;MSTSKKAAYMAYAATPFMVIILYLIASAIFLLVFKDMATVIFFIILATIFVTFMSLYAVVPHKAKQAMRITNIFLISLLLFVLAAVLGRQNFQIEGFFFYLLTGTFGGVIVHFAVGKIIGPLLTGRTWCSWGCWTLMIMDLLPFKKSRGWKSGNIGKLKYIHLILSLALVAVMIFVFKYFLHDPYQSPDQPGLLRALYWFLIGNAFYYIFSVIMAVSFKDNRAFCKYLCPVSVILKFSNLFSLLRIKGDKGKCLNCNTCVENCPFNIDIPKYIEQGTRIKSSECVMCMRCISACPEGALCASLGLDLVTKDYLKKY
;
A
#
# COMPACT_ATOMS: atom_id res chain seq x y z
N MET A 1 28.95 -13.41 0.09
CA MET A 1 27.49 -13.45 -0.17
C MET A 1 27.26 -14.46 -1.29
N SER A 2 26.48 -15.53 -1.08
CA SER A 2 26.29 -16.59 -2.09
C SER A 2 25.70 -16.04 -3.40
N THR A 3 26.01 -16.70 -4.52
CA THR A 3 25.51 -16.38 -5.86
C THR A 3 23.98 -16.36 -5.93
N SER A 4 23.28 -17.17 -5.15
CA SER A 4 21.79 -17.15 -5.07
C SER A 4 21.23 -15.88 -4.44
N LYS A 5 21.91 -15.32 -3.41
CA LYS A 5 21.47 -14.06 -2.78
C LYS A 5 21.60 -12.89 -3.77
N LYS A 6 22.67 -12.82 -4.55
CA LYS A 6 22.86 -11.75 -5.57
C LYS A 6 21.73 -11.72 -6.60
N ALA A 7 21.31 -12.88 -7.12
CA ALA A 7 20.21 -12.97 -8.09
C ALA A 7 18.85 -12.57 -7.50
N ALA A 8 18.57 -12.91 -6.23
CA ALA A 8 17.35 -12.49 -5.54
C ALA A 8 17.27 -10.96 -5.35
N TYR A 9 18.41 -10.28 -5.24
CA TYR A 9 18.50 -8.82 -5.05
C TYR A 9 18.53 -8.00 -6.36
N MET A 10 18.94 -8.57 -7.50
CA MET A 10 18.97 -7.80 -8.76
C MET A 10 17.59 -7.34 -9.23
N ALA A 11 16.56 -8.18 -9.10
CA ALA A 11 15.19 -7.77 -9.39
C ALA A 11 14.59 -6.84 -8.32
N TYR A 12 15.17 -6.82 -7.12
CA TYR A 12 14.80 -5.86 -6.08
C TYR A 12 15.27 -4.45 -6.45
N ALA A 13 16.45 -4.29 -7.07
CA ALA A 13 16.94 -3.01 -7.57
C ALA A 13 16.02 -2.38 -8.65
N ALA A 14 15.25 -3.19 -9.38
CA ALA A 14 14.26 -2.68 -10.34
C ALA A 14 13.08 -1.97 -9.67
N THR A 15 12.74 -2.30 -8.41
CA THR A 15 11.55 -1.74 -7.75
C THR A 15 11.74 -0.25 -7.42
N PRO A 16 12.83 0.18 -6.74
CA PRO A 16 13.09 1.59 -6.52
C PRO A 16 13.21 2.39 -7.83
N PHE A 17 13.78 1.79 -8.89
CA PHE A 17 13.87 2.41 -10.21
C PHE A 17 12.50 2.66 -10.86
N MET A 18 11.59 1.68 -10.81
CA MET A 18 10.22 1.86 -11.30
C MET A 18 9.45 2.91 -10.50
N VAL A 19 9.66 2.94 -9.17
CA VAL A 19 9.01 3.93 -8.31
C VAL A 19 9.53 5.34 -8.61
N ILE A 20 10.85 5.54 -8.71
CA ILE A 20 11.39 6.89 -8.95
C ILE A 20 10.92 7.45 -10.30
N ILE A 21 10.96 6.63 -11.36
CA ILE A 21 10.47 7.04 -12.69
C ILE A 21 8.99 7.45 -12.63
N LEU A 22 8.16 6.63 -11.98
CA LEU A 22 6.73 6.91 -11.86
C LEU A 22 6.48 8.25 -11.16
N TYR A 23 7.18 8.51 -10.04
CA TYR A 23 7.03 9.77 -9.31
C TYR A 23 7.57 10.97 -10.09
N LEU A 24 8.67 10.83 -10.83
CA LEU A 24 9.21 11.89 -11.68
C LEU A 24 8.25 12.25 -12.82
N ILE A 25 7.70 11.26 -13.52
CA ILE A 25 6.70 11.48 -14.59
C ILE A 25 5.46 12.16 -14.02
N ALA A 26 4.92 11.65 -12.90
CA ALA A 26 3.76 12.24 -12.26
C ALA A 26 4.00 13.69 -11.80
N SER A 27 5.19 13.96 -11.26
CA SER A 27 5.58 15.31 -10.82
C SER A 27 5.72 16.27 -12.00
N ALA A 28 6.32 15.82 -13.11
CA ALA A 28 6.43 16.61 -14.33
C ALA A 28 5.06 16.94 -14.93
N ILE A 29 4.17 15.94 -15.05
CA ILE A 29 2.79 16.16 -15.53
C ILE A 29 2.06 17.15 -14.61
N PHE A 30 2.16 16.96 -13.29
CA PHE A 30 1.50 17.86 -12.34
C PHE A 30 2.02 19.29 -12.45
N LEU A 31 3.33 19.48 -12.59
CA LEU A 31 3.93 20.79 -12.78
C LEU A 31 3.41 21.48 -14.06
N LEU A 32 3.34 20.73 -15.17
CA LEU A 32 2.87 21.25 -16.45
C LEU A 32 1.40 21.69 -16.41
N VAL A 33 0.56 20.99 -15.62
CA VAL A 33 -0.87 21.26 -15.53
C VAL A 33 -1.20 22.33 -14.49
N PHE A 34 -0.65 22.23 -13.28
CA PHE A 34 -1.05 23.05 -12.12
C PHE A 34 -0.04 24.15 -11.77
N LYS A 35 1.19 24.09 -12.30
CA LYS A 35 2.26 25.06 -12.01
C LYS A 35 2.56 25.23 -10.50
N ASP A 36 2.21 24.25 -9.68
CA ASP A 36 2.43 24.27 -8.23
C ASP A 36 3.71 23.52 -7.86
N MET A 37 4.77 24.31 -7.60
CA MET A 37 6.08 23.81 -7.21
C MET A 37 6.10 23.16 -5.83
N ALA A 38 5.26 23.59 -4.90
CA ALA A 38 5.29 23.07 -3.53
C ALA A 38 4.83 21.60 -3.49
N THR A 39 3.74 21.29 -4.19
CA THR A 39 3.24 19.91 -4.33
C THR A 39 4.22 19.01 -5.08
N VAL A 40 4.92 19.54 -6.09
CA VAL A 40 5.98 18.81 -6.81
C VAL A 40 7.15 18.46 -5.89
N ILE A 41 7.65 19.43 -5.14
CA ILE A 41 8.74 19.22 -4.16
C ILE A 41 8.30 18.17 -3.14
N PHE A 42 7.07 18.24 -2.65
CA PHE A 42 6.51 17.25 -1.73
C PHE A 42 6.53 15.82 -2.29
N PHE A 43 6.10 15.63 -3.54
CA PHE A 43 6.14 14.31 -4.18
C PHE A 43 7.56 13.80 -4.40
N ILE A 44 8.51 14.68 -4.74
CA ILE A 44 9.92 14.33 -4.88
C ILE A 44 10.52 13.87 -3.55
N ILE A 45 10.21 14.58 -2.44
CA ILE A 45 10.67 14.19 -1.09
C ILE A 45 10.10 12.82 -0.72
N LEU A 46 8.80 12.61 -0.95
CA LEU A 46 8.15 11.30 -0.73
C LEU A 46 8.83 10.18 -1.50
N ALA A 47 9.08 10.40 -2.79
CA ALA A 47 9.72 9.42 -3.66
C ALA A 47 11.15 9.11 -3.19
N THR A 48 11.91 10.14 -2.84
CA THR A 48 13.30 10.02 -2.39
C THR A 48 13.40 9.17 -1.13
N ILE A 49 12.56 9.44 -0.12
CA ILE A 49 12.50 8.63 1.11
C ILE A 49 12.15 7.18 0.78
N PHE A 50 11.06 6.96 0.03
CA PHE A 50 10.57 5.63 -0.32
C PHE A 50 11.64 4.81 -1.04
N VAL A 51 12.27 5.39 -2.06
CA VAL A 51 13.29 4.76 -2.90
C VAL A 51 14.57 4.48 -2.10
N THR A 52 14.99 5.41 -1.25
CA THR A 52 16.22 5.26 -0.45
C THR A 52 16.09 4.11 0.53
N PHE A 53 15.02 4.08 1.32
CA PHE A 53 14.80 3.01 2.30
C PHE A 53 14.55 1.66 1.63
N MET A 54 13.86 1.65 0.48
CA MET A 54 13.79 0.43 -0.31
C MET A 54 15.18 -0.02 -0.74
N SER A 55 15.98 0.82 -1.40
CA SER A 55 17.34 0.44 -1.84
C SER A 55 18.20 -0.07 -0.68
N LEU A 56 18.16 0.58 0.49
CA LEU A 56 18.89 0.16 1.69
C LEU A 56 18.47 -1.23 2.20
N TYR A 57 17.22 -1.64 2.01
CA TYR A 57 16.71 -2.97 2.40
C TYR A 57 17.42 -4.14 1.70
N ALA A 58 18.07 -3.86 0.57
CA ALA A 58 18.90 -4.85 -0.11
C ALA A 58 20.17 -5.17 0.65
N VAL A 59 20.76 -4.18 1.33
CA VAL A 59 22.11 -4.25 1.89
C VAL A 59 22.14 -4.40 3.42
N VAL A 60 21.10 -3.95 4.13
CA VAL A 60 21.09 -4.06 5.60
C VAL A 60 20.97 -5.52 6.07
N PRO A 61 21.54 -5.85 7.24
CA PRO A 61 21.44 -7.19 7.81
C PRO A 61 19.99 -7.57 8.14
N HIS A 62 19.68 -8.87 8.10
CA HIS A 62 18.33 -9.41 8.31
C HIS A 62 17.66 -8.86 9.59
N LYS A 63 18.40 -8.75 10.69
CA LYS A 63 17.91 -8.21 11.98
C LYS A 63 17.41 -6.75 11.90
N ALA A 64 17.97 -5.93 11.01
CA ALA A 64 17.63 -4.52 10.87
C ALA A 64 16.53 -4.24 9.83
N LYS A 65 16.24 -5.20 8.94
CA LYS A 65 15.29 -5.04 7.83
C LYS A 65 13.90 -4.61 8.29
N GLN A 66 13.37 -5.25 9.34
CA GLN A 66 12.04 -4.93 9.83
C GLN A 66 11.99 -3.54 10.47
N ALA A 67 13.00 -3.18 11.27
CA ALA A 67 13.11 -1.86 11.88
C ALA A 67 13.16 -0.76 10.83
N MET A 68 14.03 -0.90 9.83
CA MET A 68 14.15 0.07 8.74
C MET A 68 12.86 0.22 7.93
N ARG A 69 12.15 -0.88 7.65
CA ARG A 69 10.85 -0.79 6.97
C ARG A 69 9.83 -0.03 7.81
N ILE A 70 9.80 -0.26 9.13
CA ILE A 70 8.95 0.51 10.05
C ILE A 70 9.36 1.98 10.01
N THR A 71 10.65 2.31 10.11
CA THR A 71 11.15 3.69 10.02
C THR A 71 10.69 4.37 8.73
N ASN A 72 10.79 3.71 7.58
CA ASN A 72 10.28 4.26 6.31
C ASN A 72 8.79 4.56 6.36
N ILE A 73 7.97 3.61 6.85
CA ILE A 73 6.53 3.82 6.98
C ILE A 73 6.27 5.03 7.87
N PHE A 74 6.92 5.13 9.02
CA PHE A 74 6.76 6.26 9.95
C PHE A 74 7.13 7.59 9.31
N LEU A 75 8.28 7.67 8.64
CA LEU A 75 8.75 8.90 8.02
C LEU A 75 7.81 9.38 6.92
N ILE A 76 7.38 8.47 6.04
CA ILE A 76 6.41 8.78 4.97
C ILE A 76 5.04 9.14 5.55
N SER A 77 4.60 8.42 6.57
CA SER A 77 3.28 8.65 7.19
C SER A 77 3.23 9.97 7.92
N LEU A 78 4.28 10.33 8.66
CA LEU A 78 4.40 11.62 9.33
C LEU A 78 4.44 12.76 8.30
N LEU A 79 5.20 12.57 7.22
CA LEU A 79 5.27 13.53 6.12
C LEU A 79 3.89 13.76 5.48
N LEU A 80 3.14 12.69 5.16
CA LEU A 80 1.79 12.78 4.61
C LEU A 80 0.79 13.39 5.61
N PHE A 81 0.85 12.98 6.87
CA PHE A 81 -0.07 13.45 7.89
C PHE A 81 0.15 14.94 8.20
N VAL A 82 1.41 15.37 8.35
CA VAL A 82 1.75 16.76 8.71
C VAL A 82 1.68 17.68 7.49
N LEU A 83 2.43 17.41 6.43
CA LEU A 83 2.50 18.35 5.31
C LEU A 83 1.24 18.33 4.47
N ALA A 84 0.70 17.15 4.19
CA ALA A 84 -0.39 17.03 3.23
C ALA A 84 -1.76 17.32 3.90
N ALA A 85 -1.97 16.80 5.11
CA ALA A 85 -3.25 17.00 5.79
C ALA A 85 -3.27 18.20 6.75
N VAL A 86 -2.25 18.43 7.59
CA VAL A 86 -2.30 19.57 8.53
C VAL A 86 -1.98 20.89 7.83
N LEU A 87 -0.91 20.95 7.04
CA LEU A 87 -0.51 22.17 6.35
C LEU A 87 -1.27 22.36 5.03
N GLY A 88 -1.36 21.31 4.22
CA GLY A 88 -2.09 21.33 2.94
C GLY A 88 -3.61 21.29 3.11
N ARG A 89 -4.11 20.92 4.30
CA ARG A 89 -5.54 20.85 4.64
C ARG A 89 -6.38 20.07 3.60
N GLN A 90 -5.79 19.01 3.04
CA GLN A 90 -6.43 18.12 2.07
C GLN A 90 -6.79 16.77 2.69
N ASN A 91 -7.85 16.14 2.19
CA ASN A 91 -8.23 14.80 2.60
C ASN A 91 -7.66 13.74 1.65
N PHE A 92 -6.57 13.08 2.04
CA PHE A 92 -5.95 11.99 1.27
C PHE A 92 -6.58 10.60 1.52
N GLN A 93 -7.76 10.53 2.13
CA GLN A 93 -8.50 9.27 2.28
C GLN A 93 -9.31 8.92 1.02
N ILE A 94 -9.92 7.74 1.00
CA ILE A 94 -10.66 7.27 -0.17
C ILE A 94 -11.92 8.11 -0.43
N GLU A 95 -12.56 8.60 0.64
CA GLU A 95 -13.69 9.52 0.55
C GLU A 95 -13.25 10.84 -0.06
N GLY A 96 -12.09 11.37 0.36
CA GLY A 96 -11.49 12.55 -0.24
C GLY A 96 -11.19 12.37 -1.72
N PHE A 97 -10.61 11.22 -2.12
CA PHE A 97 -10.42 10.89 -3.52
C PHE A 97 -11.73 10.91 -4.32
N PHE A 98 -12.80 10.30 -3.80
CA PHE A 98 -14.10 10.31 -4.49
C PHE A 98 -14.73 11.70 -4.55
N PHE A 99 -14.60 12.51 -3.50
CA PHE A 99 -15.08 13.89 -3.55
C PHE A 99 -14.40 14.65 -4.69
N TYR A 100 -13.05 14.68 -4.71
CA TYR A 100 -12.29 15.39 -5.74
C TYR A 100 -12.60 14.87 -7.14
N LEU A 101 -12.72 13.54 -7.31
CA LEU A 101 -13.02 12.93 -8.60
C LEU A 101 -14.43 13.30 -9.10
N LEU A 102 -15.45 13.23 -8.25
CA LEU A 102 -16.85 13.44 -8.64
C LEU A 102 -17.20 14.93 -8.78
N THR A 103 -16.51 15.83 -8.07
CA THR A 103 -16.68 17.28 -8.25
C THR A 103 -15.83 17.84 -9.41
N GLY A 104 -14.98 17.01 -10.03
CA GLY A 104 -14.08 17.45 -11.10
C GLY A 104 -12.91 18.30 -10.61
N THR A 105 -12.62 18.29 -9.32
CA THR A 105 -11.52 19.04 -8.71
C THR A 105 -10.25 18.21 -8.75
N PHE A 106 -9.24 18.65 -9.50
CA PHE A 106 -7.97 17.94 -9.58
C PHE A 106 -6.92 18.57 -8.66
N GLY A 107 -6.19 17.72 -7.94
CA GLY A 107 -5.15 18.17 -7.02
C GLY A 107 -4.25 17.03 -6.56
N GLY A 108 -3.44 17.29 -5.54
CA GLY A 108 -2.48 16.31 -5.00
C GLY A 108 -3.11 14.97 -4.60
N VAL A 109 -4.36 14.97 -4.12
CA VAL A 109 -5.11 13.75 -3.78
C VAL A 109 -5.29 12.83 -4.99
N ILE A 110 -5.71 13.36 -6.14
CA ILE A 110 -5.92 12.57 -7.36
C ILE A 110 -4.60 11.98 -7.85
N VAL A 111 -3.53 12.79 -7.89
CA VAL A 111 -2.19 12.31 -8.27
C VAL A 111 -1.70 11.21 -7.33
N HIS A 112 -1.88 11.40 -6.02
CA HIS A 112 -1.48 10.43 -5.02
C HIS A 112 -2.22 9.09 -5.15
N PHE A 113 -3.51 9.11 -5.51
CA PHE A 113 -4.29 7.90 -5.78
C PHE A 113 -3.92 7.25 -7.11
N ALA A 114 -3.76 8.04 -8.18
CA ALA A 114 -3.32 7.54 -9.47
C ALA A 114 -1.95 6.85 -9.36
N VAL A 115 -0.95 7.53 -8.79
CA VAL A 115 0.40 6.99 -8.61
C VAL A 115 0.41 5.85 -7.60
N GLY A 116 -0.13 6.06 -6.39
CA GLY A 116 0.05 5.12 -5.29
C GLY A 116 -0.92 3.94 -5.25
N LYS A 117 -2.08 4.05 -5.91
CA LYS A 117 -3.18 3.07 -5.79
C LYS A 117 -3.66 2.48 -7.11
N ILE A 118 -3.31 3.09 -8.24
CA ILE A 118 -3.69 2.60 -9.58
C ILE A 118 -2.44 2.19 -10.38
N ILE A 119 -1.60 3.14 -10.79
CA ILE A 119 -0.44 2.93 -11.67
C ILE A 119 0.70 2.20 -10.94
N GLY A 120 1.05 2.63 -9.74
CA GLY A 120 2.12 2.01 -8.94
C GLY A 120 1.91 0.51 -8.71
N PRO A 121 0.70 0.04 -8.37
CA PRO A 121 0.41 -1.38 -8.27
C PRO A 121 0.49 -2.19 -9.57
N LEU A 122 0.23 -1.57 -10.73
CA LEU A 122 0.46 -2.22 -12.02
C LEU A 122 1.96 -2.50 -12.24
N LEU A 123 2.84 -1.64 -11.75
CA LEU A 123 4.28 -1.82 -11.91
C LEU A 123 4.89 -2.71 -10.82
N THR A 124 4.66 -2.35 -9.56
CA THR A 124 5.40 -2.90 -8.40
C THR A 124 4.53 -3.72 -7.46
N GLY A 125 3.25 -3.87 -7.76
CA GLY A 125 2.27 -4.50 -6.89
C GLY A 125 1.90 -3.59 -5.73
N ARG A 126 1.26 -4.13 -4.69
CA ARG A 126 0.75 -3.32 -3.57
C ARG A 126 1.84 -2.83 -2.59
N THR A 127 3.00 -2.39 -3.11
CA THR A 127 4.17 -1.94 -2.34
C THR A 127 3.84 -0.78 -1.40
N TRP A 128 2.96 0.15 -1.80
CA TRP A 128 2.49 1.24 -0.93
C TRP A 128 1.96 0.73 0.42
N CYS A 129 1.17 -0.36 0.41
CA CYS A 129 0.63 -0.95 1.64
C CYS A 129 1.69 -1.41 2.62
N SER A 130 2.90 -1.75 2.17
CA SER A 130 3.98 -2.25 3.03
C SER A 130 5.05 -1.20 3.35
N TRP A 131 5.12 -0.10 2.62
CA TRP A 131 6.25 0.84 2.70
C TRP A 131 5.83 2.28 3.01
N GLY A 132 4.59 2.70 2.73
CA GLY A 132 4.16 4.09 2.94
C GLY A 132 2.73 4.26 3.46
N CYS A 133 2.05 3.18 3.85
CA CYS A 133 0.69 3.26 4.35
C CYS A 133 0.65 3.76 5.80
N TRP A 134 0.01 4.91 6.04
CA TRP A 134 -0.12 5.48 7.39
C TRP A 134 -0.98 4.65 8.33
N THR A 135 -2.00 3.92 7.84
CA THR A 135 -2.75 2.99 8.70
C THR A 135 -1.81 1.91 9.27
N LEU A 136 -0.80 1.51 8.48
CA LEU A 136 0.17 0.51 8.88
C LEU A 136 1.16 1.01 9.93
N MET A 137 1.42 2.33 9.98
CA MET A 137 2.35 2.96 10.91
C MET A 137 2.06 2.52 12.35
N ILE A 138 0.80 2.68 12.80
CA ILE A 138 0.39 2.29 14.15
C ILE A 138 0.29 0.78 14.29
N MET A 139 -0.22 0.09 13.27
CA MET A 139 -0.43 -1.35 13.32
C MET A 139 0.88 -2.14 13.42
N ASP A 140 1.98 -1.63 12.89
CA ASP A 140 3.30 -2.23 13.06
C ASP A 140 3.89 -2.03 14.46
N LEU A 141 3.27 -1.27 15.37
CA LEU A 141 3.66 -1.16 16.78
C LEU A 141 2.99 -2.20 17.68
N LEU A 142 1.75 -2.59 17.38
CA LEU A 142 0.96 -3.55 18.17
C LEU A 142 1.66 -4.93 18.35
N PRO A 143 1.41 -5.67 19.45
CA PRO A 143 2.17 -6.89 19.77
C PRO A 143 1.90 -8.09 18.83
N PHE A 144 0.82 -8.08 18.05
CA PHE A 144 0.40 -9.25 17.25
C PHE A 144 1.08 -9.33 15.88
N LYS A 145 2.42 -9.48 15.87
CA LYS A 145 3.25 -9.47 14.65
C LYS A 145 3.05 -10.69 13.74
N LYS A 146 2.60 -11.81 14.29
CA LYS A 146 2.34 -13.07 13.58
C LYS A 146 0.84 -13.35 13.54
N SER A 147 0.35 -13.67 12.35
CA SER A 147 -1.06 -14.01 12.12
C SER A 147 -1.25 -15.53 12.04
N ARG A 148 -2.36 -16.02 12.60
CA ARG A 148 -2.80 -17.42 12.52
C ARG A 148 -3.28 -17.84 11.11
N GLY A 149 -3.58 -16.87 10.25
CA GLY A 149 -4.08 -17.10 8.90
C GLY A 149 -5.22 -16.15 8.53
N TRP A 150 -6.03 -16.57 7.56
CA TRP A 150 -7.31 -15.95 7.25
C TRP A 150 -8.42 -16.68 7.98
N LYS A 151 -9.29 -15.94 8.68
CA LYS A 151 -10.49 -16.53 9.27
C LYS A 151 -11.37 -17.07 8.16
N SER A 152 -11.79 -18.32 8.30
CA SER A 152 -12.75 -18.97 7.40
C SER A 152 -14.08 -18.20 7.35
N GLY A 153 -14.79 -18.34 6.22
CA GLY A 153 -16.05 -17.63 5.95
C GLY A 153 -15.90 -16.35 5.12
N ASN A 154 -16.96 -15.54 5.14
CA ASN A 154 -17.16 -14.43 4.20
C ASN A 154 -16.75 -13.05 4.76
N ILE A 155 -16.04 -12.99 5.88
CA ILE A 155 -15.66 -11.70 6.52
C ILE A 155 -14.78 -10.83 5.61
N GLY A 156 -14.05 -11.43 4.66
CA GLY A 156 -13.32 -10.71 3.63
C GLY A 156 -14.20 -9.88 2.67
N LYS A 157 -15.53 -10.04 2.70
CA LYS A 157 -16.47 -9.20 1.94
C LYS A 157 -16.65 -7.80 2.56
N LEU A 158 -16.34 -7.63 3.85
CA LEU A 158 -16.57 -6.36 4.57
C LEU A 158 -15.82 -5.17 3.93
N LYS A 159 -14.61 -5.35 3.41
CA LYS A 159 -13.87 -4.30 2.69
C LYS A 159 -14.57 -3.81 1.42
N TYR A 160 -15.33 -4.68 0.75
CA TYR A 160 -16.12 -4.31 -0.43
C TYR A 160 -17.37 -3.52 0.00
N ILE A 161 -18.02 -3.96 1.08
CA ILE A 161 -19.14 -3.23 1.69
C ILE A 161 -18.68 -1.84 2.13
N HIS A 162 -17.54 -1.75 2.81
CA HIS A 162 -16.96 -0.47 3.23
C HIS A 162 -16.65 0.43 2.03
N LEU A 163 -16.06 -0.10 0.95
CA LEU A 163 -15.84 0.68 -0.28
C LEU A 163 -17.16 1.26 -0.84
N ILE A 164 -18.19 0.42 -0.93
CA ILE A 164 -19.52 0.84 -1.44
C ILE A 164 -20.13 1.89 -0.52
N LEU A 165 -20.05 1.71 0.81
CA LEU A 165 -20.56 2.68 1.78
C LEU A 165 -19.80 4.02 1.72
N SER A 166 -18.47 4.01 1.58
CA SER A 166 -17.68 5.23 1.39
C SER A 166 -18.08 5.96 0.11
N LEU A 167 -18.28 5.25 -1.01
CA LEU A 167 -18.73 5.85 -2.26
C LEU A 167 -20.16 6.38 -2.16
N ALA A 168 -21.07 5.61 -1.55
CA ALA A 168 -22.46 6.01 -1.35
C ALA A 168 -22.57 7.25 -0.45
N LEU A 169 -21.78 7.31 0.63
CA LEU A 169 -21.70 8.48 1.50
C LEU A 169 -21.32 9.73 0.70
N VAL A 170 -20.23 9.65 -0.08
CA VAL A 170 -19.78 10.77 -0.92
C VAL A 170 -20.84 11.17 -1.95
N ALA A 171 -21.44 10.20 -2.63
CA ALA A 171 -22.49 10.45 -3.62
C ALA A 171 -23.71 11.13 -3.00
N VAL A 172 -24.18 10.67 -1.83
CA VAL A 172 -25.30 11.30 -1.11
C VAL A 172 -24.95 12.73 -0.70
N MET A 173 -23.75 12.96 -0.18
CA MET A 173 -23.29 14.31 0.18
C MET A 173 -23.32 15.25 -1.02
N ILE A 174 -22.82 14.83 -2.19
CA ILE A 174 -22.77 15.66 -3.40
C ILE A 174 -24.17 15.86 -4.01
N PHE A 175 -24.88 14.76 -4.29
CA PHE A 175 -26.09 14.82 -5.12
C PHE A 175 -27.35 15.21 -4.34
N VAL A 176 -27.45 14.82 -3.06
CA VAL A 176 -28.61 15.12 -2.19
C VAL A 176 -28.36 16.39 -1.39
N PHE A 177 -27.27 16.46 -0.63
CA PHE A 177 -26.98 17.58 0.26
C PHE A 177 -26.28 18.76 -0.43
N LYS A 178 -25.98 18.65 -1.74
CA LYS A 178 -25.26 19.68 -2.52
C LYS A 178 -23.95 20.11 -1.85
N TYR A 179 -23.29 19.16 -1.21
CA TYR A 179 -22.01 19.37 -0.54
C TYR A 179 -20.89 19.30 -1.57
N PHE A 180 -20.45 20.47 -2.04
CA PHE A 180 -19.31 20.59 -2.94
C PHE A 180 -18.07 21.02 -2.17
N LEU A 181 -16.96 20.29 -2.36
CA LEU A 181 -15.65 20.78 -1.95
C LEU A 181 -15.26 21.89 -2.93
N HIS A 182 -15.03 23.11 -2.41
CA HIS A 182 -14.41 24.16 -3.21
C HIS A 182 -12.94 23.80 -3.46
N ASP A 183 -12.45 24.12 -4.65
CA ASP A 183 -11.07 23.88 -5.02
C ASP A 183 -10.12 24.67 -4.08
N PRO A 184 -9.21 23.99 -3.36
CA PRO A 184 -8.24 24.67 -2.51
C PRO A 184 -7.34 25.66 -3.28
N TYR A 185 -7.23 25.54 -4.61
CA TYR A 185 -6.45 26.44 -5.45
C TYR A 185 -7.21 27.70 -5.89
N GLN A 186 -8.54 27.65 -6.00
CA GLN A 186 -9.35 28.83 -6.37
C GLN A 186 -9.65 29.76 -5.19
N SER A 187 -9.66 29.25 -3.96
CA SER A 187 -10.00 30.06 -2.78
C SER A 187 -9.34 29.52 -1.50
N PRO A 188 -8.10 29.95 -1.17
CA PRO A 188 -7.31 29.45 -0.04
C PRO A 188 -7.90 29.78 1.35
N ASP A 189 -8.68 30.86 1.46
CA ASP A 189 -9.11 31.45 2.74
C ASP A 189 -10.52 31.00 3.20
N GLN A 190 -11.13 30.04 2.50
CA GLN A 190 -12.52 29.62 2.72
C GLN A 190 -12.68 28.53 3.82
N PRO A 191 -13.84 28.49 4.50
CA PRO A 191 -14.20 27.44 5.47
C PRO A 191 -14.19 26.00 4.91
N GLY A 192 -14.13 25.82 3.58
CA GLY A 192 -14.01 24.50 2.94
C GLY A 192 -12.71 23.76 3.29
N LEU A 193 -11.63 24.50 3.54
CA LEU A 193 -10.32 23.95 3.83
C LEU A 193 -10.25 23.32 5.23
N LEU A 194 -10.94 23.91 6.21
CA LEU A 194 -11.10 23.35 7.56
C LEU A 194 -11.97 22.08 7.53
N ARG A 195 -13.00 22.03 6.67
CA ARG A 195 -13.85 20.84 6.52
C ARG A 195 -13.08 19.65 5.99
N ALA A 196 -12.21 19.84 4.99
CA ALA A 196 -11.36 18.78 4.46
C ALA A 196 -10.44 18.19 5.55
N LEU A 197 -9.88 19.05 6.41
CA LEU A 197 -9.12 18.61 7.58
C LEU A 197 -9.99 17.81 8.58
N TYR A 198 -11.22 18.24 8.89
CA TYR A 198 -12.10 17.46 9.77
C TYR A 198 -12.43 16.08 9.20
N TRP A 199 -12.78 16.00 7.91
CA TRP A 199 -13.00 14.73 7.23
C TRP A 199 -11.78 13.82 7.34
N PHE A 200 -10.58 14.36 7.13
CA PHE A 200 -9.34 13.62 7.24
C PHE A 200 -9.08 13.11 8.67
N LEU A 201 -9.23 13.97 9.69
CA LEU A 201 -8.97 13.59 11.08
C LEU A 201 -9.99 12.55 11.59
N ILE A 202 -11.28 12.77 11.33
CA ILE A 202 -12.35 11.86 11.72
C ILE A 202 -12.20 10.51 11.03
N GLY A 203 -11.94 10.51 9.72
CA GLY A 203 -11.78 9.27 8.98
C GLY A 203 -10.53 8.50 9.42
N ASN A 204 -9.41 9.17 9.71
CA ASN A 204 -8.22 8.49 10.23
C ASN A 204 -8.44 7.96 11.65
N ALA A 205 -9.13 8.70 12.51
CA ALA A 205 -9.54 8.21 13.83
C ALA A 205 -10.37 6.94 13.70
N PHE A 206 -11.37 6.92 12.81
CA PHE A 206 -12.16 5.73 12.50
C PHE A 206 -11.26 4.56 12.02
N TYR A 207 -10.37 4.78 11.05
CA TYR A 207 -9.46 3.73 10.59
C TYR A 207 -8.57 3.19 11.72
N TYR A 208 -7.99 4.05 12.56
CA TYR A 208 -7.13 3.60 13.64
C TYR A 208 -7.89 2.87 14.74
N ILE A 209 -9.05 3.37 15.18
CA ILE A 209 -9.89 2.72 16.20
C ILE A 209 -10.28 1.32 15.74
N PHE A 210 -10.85 1.18 14.55
CA PHE A 210 -11.24 -0.13 14.02
C PHE A 210 -10.02 -1.02 13.75
N SER A 211 -8.89 -0.45 13.34
CA SER A 211 -7.67 -1.23 13.15
C SER A 211 -7.15 -1.82 14.46
N VAL A 212 -7.13 -1.05 15.56
CA VAL A 212 -6.73 -1.54 16.88
C VAL A 212 -7.71 -2.60 17.38
N ILE A 213 -9.03 -2.34 17.32
CA ILE A 213 -10.06 -3.29 17.74
C ILE A 213 -9.88 -4.62 17.01
N MET A 214 -9.79 -4.60 15.67
CA MET A 214 -9.62 -5.82 14.89
C MET A 214 -8.28 -6.50 15.17
N ALA A 215 -7.19 -5.75 15.36
CA ALA A 215 -5.90 -6.35 15.68
C ALA A 215 -5.93 -7.12 17.00
N VAL A 216 -6.61 -6.58 18.03
CA VAL A 216 -6.80 -7.25 19.32
C VAL A 216 -7.73 -8.45 19.19
N SER A 217 -8.91 -8.28 18.59
CA SER A 217 -9.92 -9.35 18.48
C SER A 217 -9.44 -10.55 17.66
N PHE A 218 -8.67 -10.32 16.59
CA PHE A 218 -8.17 -11.38 15.71
C PHE A 218 -6.74 -11.82 16.06
N LYS A 219 -6.08 -11.15 17.03
CA LYS A 219 -4.65 -11.32 17.33
C LYS A 219 -3.80 -11.24 16.06
N ASP A 220 -4.07 -10.23 15.22
CA ASP A 220 -3.42 -10.05 13.92
C ASP A 220 -3.36 -8.55 13.55
N ASN A 221 -2.16 -7.97 13.55
CA ASN A 221 -1.92 -6.57 13.17
C ASN A 221 -2.33 -6.24 11.72
N ARG A 222 -2.69 -7.23 10.90
CA ARG A 222 -3.12 -7.05 9.52
C ARG A 222 -4.61 -7.31 9.32
N ALA A 223 -5.37 -7.58 10.38
CA ALA A 223 -6.80 -7.88 10.31
C ALA A 223 -7.59 -6.80 9.57
N PHE A 224 -7.36 -5.51 9.87
CA PHE A 224 -8.02 -4.40 9.16
C PHE A 224 -7.71 -4.44 7.66
N CYS A 225 -6.44 -4.60 7.28
CA CYS A 225 -6.02 -4.67 5.88
C CYS A 225 -6.60 -5.88 5.14
N LYS A 226 -6.82 -7.01 5.84
CA LYS A 226 -7.40 -8.23 5.27
C LYS A 226 -8.90 -8.07 5.03
N TYR A 227 -9.61 -7.49 5.99
CA TYR A 227 -11.07 -7.61 6.08
C TYR A 227 -11.84 -6.30 5.89
N LEU A 228 -11.31 -5.14 6.27
CA LEU A 228 -12.09 -3.88 6.34
C LEU A 228 -11.53 -2.74 5.49
N CYS A 229 -10.24 -2.71 5.16
CA CYS A 229 -9.63 -1.60 4.42
C CYS A 229 -10.23 -1.45 3.00
N PRO A 230 -10.91 -0.32 2.68
CA PRO A 230 -11.60 -0.16 1.39
C PRO A 230 -10.61 0.09 0.25
N VAL A 231 -9.50 0.77 0.54
CA VAL A 231 -8.40 1.01 -0.41
C VAL A 231 -7.79 -0.31 -0.92
N SER A 232 -7.83 -1.37 -0.09
CA SER A 232 -7.32 -2.67 -0.50
C SER A 232 -8.08 -3.24 -1.70
N VAL A 233 -9.35 -2.90 -1.90
CA VAL A 233 -10.16 -3.39 -3.02
C VAL A 233 -9.66 -2.81 -4.35
N ILE A 234 -9.44 -1.48 -4.41
CA ILE A 234 -8.87 -0.80 -5.59
C ILE A 234 -7.48 -1.37 -5.90
N LEU A 235 -6.65 -1.47 -4.87
CA LEU A 235 -5.30 -1.98 -4.97
C LEU A 235 -5.23 -3.43 -5.46
N LYS A 236 -6.17 -4.28 -5.02
CA LYS A 236 -6.25 -5.68 -5.47
C LYS A 236 -6.53 -5.76 -6.96
N PHE A 237 -7.41 -4.90 -7.47
CA PHE A 237 -7.75 -4.86 -8.89
C PHE A 237 -6.54 -4.48 -9.75
N SER A 238 -5.85 -3.38 -9.42
CA SER A 238 -4.63 -2.99 -10.14
C SER A 238 -3.51 -4.03 -9.99
N ASN A 239 -3.41 -4.70 -8.84
CA ASN A 239 -2.42 -5.76 -8.63
C ASN A 239 -2.70 -7.06 -9.42
N LEU A 240 -3.88 -7.21 -10.05
CA LEU A 240 -4.16 -8.34 -10.95
C LEU A 240 -3.17 -8.38 -12.12
N PHE A 241 -2.73 -7.21 -12.59
CA PHE A 241 -1.86 -7.04 -13.75
C PHE A 241 -0.42 -6.65 -13.39
N SER A 242 -0.02 -6.86 -12.13
CA SER A 242 1.28 -6.41 -11.65
C SER A 242 2.45 -7.03 -12.41
N LEU A 243 3.38 -6.20 -12.89
CA LEU A 243 4.60 -6.63 -13.59
C LEU A 243 5.60 -7.29 -12.63
N LEU A 244 5.78 -6.71 -11.45
CA LEU A 244 6.69 -7.23 -10.44
C LEU A 244 5.98 -8.22 -9.53
N ARG A 245 6.45 -9.46 -9.49
CA ARG A 245 6.00 -10.50 -8.57
C ARG A 245 7.17 -11.22 -7.94
N ILE A 246 6.89 -12.05 -6.95
CA ILE A 246 7.89 -12.95 -6.35
C ILE A 246 7.79 -14.30 -7.06
N LYS A 247 8.94 -14.85 -7.47
CA LYS A 247 9.08 -16.18 -8.06
C LYS A 247 9.89 -17.06 -7.10
N GLY A 248 9.55 -18.35 -7.04
CA GLY A 248 10.36 -19.34 -6.32
C GLY A 248 11.00 -20.34 -7.25
N ASP A 249 12.15 -20.85 -6.82
CA ASP A 249 12.88 -21.95 -7.45
C ASP A 249 12.46 -23.27 -6.79
N LYS A 250 11.82 -24.14 -7.57
CA LYS A 250 11.33 -25.45 -7.09
C LYS A 250 12.47 -26.35 -6.64
N GLY A 251 13.64 -26.29 -7.27
CA GLY A 251 14.79 -27.12 -6.91
C GLY A 251 15.46 -26.73 -5.59
N LYS A 252 15.24 -25.49 -5.12
CA LYS A 252 15.79 -24.98 -3.84
C LYS A 252 14.77 -24.98 -2.70
N CYS A 253 13.49 -25.21 -2.99
CA CYS A 253 12.45 -25.10 -1.98
C CYS A 253 12.33 -26.39 -1.17
N LEU A 254 12.58 -26.31 0.14
CA LEU A 254 12.45 -27.45 1.07
C LEU A 254 11.04 -27.62 1.66
N ASN A 255 10.05 -26.85 1.17
CA ASN A 255 8.67 -26.83 1.69
C ASN A 255 8.56 -26.60 3.22
N CYS A 256 9.51 -25.86 3.81
CA CYS A 256 9.61 -25.64 5.26
C CYS A 256 8.61 -24.62 5.85
N ASN A 257 7.77 -23.99 5.03
CA ASN A 257 6.76 -23.00 5.42
C ASN A 257 7.24 -21.70 6.11
N THR A 258 8.56 -21.49 6.30
CA THR A 258 9.10 -20.25 6.89
C THR A 258 8.63 -18.98 6.18
N CYS A 259 8.46 -19.04 4.85
CA CYS A 259 7.96 -17.92 4.05
C CYS A 259 6.48 -17.59 4.34
N VAL A 260 5.64 -18.59 4.63
CA VAL A 260 4.22 -18.45 4.95
C VAL A 260 4.05 -17.82 6.34
N GLU A 261 4.84 -18.24 7.31
CA GLU A 261 4.82 -17.70 8.68
C GLU A 261 5.25 -16.23 8.76
N ASN A 262 6.20 -15.84 7.91
CA ASN A 262 6.68 -14.46 7.83
C ASN A 262 5.82 -13.57 6.91
N CYS A 263 4.87 -14.16 6.17
CA CYS A 263 3.97 -13.43 5.30
C CYS A 263 2.84 -12.79 6.12
N PRO A 264 2.72 -11.45 6.19
CA PRO A 264 1.66 -10.78 6.95
C PRO A 264 0.24 -11.12 6.49
N PHE A 265 0.10 -11.59 5.26
CA PHE A 265 -1.17 -12.02 4.66
C PHE A 265 -1.29 -13.54 4.55
N ASN A 266 -0.37 -14.31 5.13
CA ASN A 266 -0.40 -15.77 5.17
C ASN A 266 -0.68 -16.43 3.79
N ILE A 267 -0.04 -15.91 2.74
CA ILE A 267 -0.11 -16.47 1.39
C ILE A 267 0.60 -17.82 1.39
N ASP A 268 -0.03 -18.83 0.79
CA ASP A 268 0.51 -20.17 0.62
C ASP A 268 1.54 -20.18 -0.52
N ILE A 269 2.74 -19.70 -0.20
CA ILE A 269 3.85 -19.53 -1.14
C ILE A 269 4.32 -20.87 -1.73
N PRO A 270 4.54 -21.96 -0.95
CA PRO A 270 5.02 -23.22 -1.49
C PRO A 270 4.11 -23.78 -2.59
N LYS A 271 2.79 -23.62 -2.46
CA LYS A 271 1.84 -24.04 -3.49
C LYS A 271 2.07 -23.37 -4.85
N TYR A 272 2.40 -22.08 -4.88
CA TYR A 272 2.75 -21.40 -6.14
C TYR A 272 4.05 -21.93 -6.74
N ILE A 273 5.05 -22.23 -5.90
CA ILE A 273 6.35 -22.79 -6.32
C ILE A 273 6.17 -24.18 -6.92
N GLU A 274 5.38 -25.03 -6.28
CA GLU A 274 5.09 -26.39 -6.73
C GLU A 274 4.45 -26.40 -8.13
N GLN A 275 3.54 -25.45 -8.36
CA GLN A 275 2.88 -25.18 -9.65
C GLN A 275 3.81 -24.52 -10.69
N GLY A 276 5.05 -24.19 -10.34
CA GLY A 276 5.99 -23.52 -11.25
C GLY A 276 5.58 -22.08 -11.61
N THR A 277 4.69 -21.46 -10.84
CA THR A 277 4.17 -20.12 -11.11
C THR A 277 4.78 -19.07 -10.19
N ARG A 278 4.75 -17.80 -10.62
CA ARG A 278 5.00 -16.69 -9.69
C ARG A 278 3.88 -16.63 -8.65
N ILE A 279 4.12 -15.93 -7.55
CA ILE A 279 3.11 -15.71 -6.51
C ILE A 279 2.05 -14.75 -7.07
N LYS A 280 1.00 -15.34 -7.63
CA LYS A 280 -0.14 -14.66 -8.27
C LYS A 280 -1.23 -14.29 -7.26
N SER A 281 -0.88 -14.02 -6.01
CA SER A 281 -1.87 -13.59 -5.01
C SER A 281 -2.18 -12.09 -5.12
N SER A 282 -3.46 -11.74 -5.12
CA SER A 282 -3.95 -10.36 -5.05
C SER A 282 -3.73 -9.72 -3.67
N GLU A 283 -3.50 -10.54 -2.64
CA GLU A 283 -3.23 -10.10 -1.26
C GLU A 283 -1.74 -9.85 -1.00
N CYS A 284 -0.86 -10.11 -1.97
CA CYS A 284 0.56 -9.80 -1.83
C CYS A 284 0.79 -8.28 -1.78
N VAL A 285 1.44 -7.82 -0.71
CA VAL A 285 1.81 -6.40 -0.50
C VAL A 285 3.28 -6.10 -0.79
N MET A 286 3.99 -7.03 -1.45
CA MET A 286 5.38 -6.84 -1.87
C MET A 286 6.32 -6.35 -0.74
N CYS A 287 6.09 -6.88 0.47
CA CYS A 287 6.84 -6.53 1.67
C CYS A 287 8.22 -7.19 1.77
N MET A 288 8.51 -8.14 0.88
CA MET A 288 9.78 -8.89 0.78
C MET A 288 10.22 -9.67 2.02
N ARG A 289 9.34 -9.84 3.02
CA ARG A 289 9.66 -10.64 4.22
C ARG A 289 9.90 -12.10 3.89
N CYS A 290 9.14 -12.68 2.96
CA CYS A 290 9.30 -14.07 2.55
C CYS A 290 10.67 -14.33 1.87
N ILE A 291 11.16 -13.40 1.05
CA ILE A 291 12.50 -13.48 0.44
C ILE A 291 13.57 -13.42 1.54
N SER A 292 13.47 -12.44 2.44
CA SER A 292 14.45 -12.26 3.53
C SER A 292 14.49 -13.44 4.50
N ALA A 293 13.36 -14.08 4.78
CA ALA A 293 13.24 -15.17 5.76
C ALA A 293 13.54 -16.56 5.18
N CYS A 294 13.67 -16.71 3.86
CA CYS A 294 13.89 -18.03 3.24
C CYS A 294 15.33 -18.52 3.53
N PRO A 295 15.51 -19.69 4.20
CA PRO A 295 16.84 -20.19 4.55
C PRO A 295 17.68 -20.52 3.32
N GLU A 296 17.06 -21.16 2.31
CA GLU A 296 17.72 -21.57 1.06
C GLU A 296 17.86 -20.46 0.02
N GLY A 297 17.28 -19.28 0.26
CA GLY A 297 17.23 -18.22 -0.74
C GLY A 297 16.51 -18.65 -2.03
N ALA A 298 15.48 -19.48 -1.91
CA ALA A 298 14.71 -20.01 -3.04
C ALA A 298 13.76 -18.98 -3.68
N LEU A 299 13.61 -17.78 -3.10
CA LEU A 299 12.66 -16.76 -3.55
C LEU A 299 13.40 -15.51 -4.08
N CYS A 300 12.92 -14.97 -5.20
CA CYS A 300 13.41 -13.73 -5.79
C CYS A 300 12.26 -12.86 -6.34
N ALA A 301 12.50 -11.57 -6.52
CA ALA A 301 11.61 -10.75 -7.33
C ALA A 301 11.80 -11.09 -8.83
N SER A 302 10.76 -10.92 -9.63
CA SER A 302 10.76 -11.27 -11.06
C SER A 302 9.76 -10.40 -11.81
N LEU A 303 10.20 -9.87 -12.96
CA LEU A 303 9.39 -9.10 -13.89
C LEU A 303 8.69 -10.00 -14.91
N GLY A 304 7.48 -9.62 -15.29
CA GLY A 304 6.68 -10.29 -16.31
C GLY A 304 5.20 -9.99 -16.15
N LEU A 305 4.37 -10.30 -17.14
CA LEU A 305 2.92 -10.09 -17.06
C LEU A 305 2.21 -11.41 -16.75
N ASP A 306 1.58 -11.50 -15.57
CA ASP A 306 0.73 -12.63 -15.19
C ASP A 306 -0.64 -12.12 -14.74
N LEU A 307 -1.69 -12.78 -15.19
CA LEU A 307 -3.03 -12.59 -14.64
C LEU A 307 -3.19 -13.40 -13.35
N VAL A 308 -3.66 -12.72 -12.30
CA VAL A 308 -4.12 -13.39 -11.07
C VAL A 308 -5.35 -14.21 -11.38
N THR A 309 -5.27 -15.52 -11.12
CA THR A 309 -6.39 -16.44 -11.30
C THR A 309 -7.00 -16.85 -9.97
N LYS A 310 -6.17 -17.09 -8.95
CA LYS A 310 -6.62 -17.60 -7.65
C LYS A 310 -5.66 -17.23 -6.53
N ASP A 311 -6.25 -16.81 -5.41
CA ASP A 311 -5.55 -16.60 -4.15
C ASP A 311 -5.43 -17.92 -3.37
N TYR A 312 -4.21 -18.36 -3.10
CA TYR A 312 -3.93 -19.42 -2.15
C TYR A 312 -3.51 -18.80 -0.81
N LEU A 313 -4.39 -18.91 0.18
CA LEU A 313 -4.24 -18.29 1.49
C LEU A 313 -4.39 -19.37 2.55
N LYS A 314 -3.49 -19.38 3.54
CA LYS A 314 -3.62 -20.23 4.72
C LYS A 314 -4.79 -19.73 5.57
N LYS A 315 -5.79 -20.59 5.77
CA LYS A 315 -7.00 -20.31 6.55
C LYS A 315 -6.96 -21.02 7.90
N TYR A 316 -7.76 -20.52 8.85
CA TYR A 316 -8.09 -21.16 10.13
C TYR A 316 -9.55 -20.92 10.48
#